data_AF-A0A660QTC6-F1
#
_entry.id   AF-A0A660QTC6-F1
#
_cell.length_a   1.000
_cell.length_b   1.000
_cell.length_c   1.000
_cell.angle_alpha   90.00
_cell.angle_beta   90.00
_cell.angle_gamma   90.00
#
_symmetry.space_group_name_H-M   'P 1'
#
loop_
_entity.id
_entity.type
_entity.pdbx_description
1 polymer ?
#
loop_
_entity_poly.entity_id
_entity_poly.type
_entity_poly.pdbx_seq_one_letter_code
_entity_poly.pdbx_strand_id
1 'polypeptide(L)'
;MWFGFFRRKKKREKSRETACKRLESILERRRSVAVTEIVSKAEFEENSEKIRQRIVTWVSDAFEVGKERVKVEFEEHNGYIVIITNVLFE
;
A
#
# COMPACT_ATOMS: atom_id res chain seq x y z
N MET A 1 -40.79 -31.72 -4.98
CA MET A 1 -39.34 -31.89 -4.78
C MET A 1 -38.67 -30.53 -4.82
N TRP A 2 -38.42 -29.95 -3.66
CA TRP A 2 -37.56 -28.79 -3.44
C TRP A 2 -36.10 -29.25 -3.46
N PHE A 3 -35.18 -28.56 -4.15
CA PHE A 3 -33.74 -28.40 -3.82
C PHE A 3 -33.07 -27.52 -4.90
N GLY A 4 -33.25 -26.20 -4.80
CA GLY A 4 -32.73 -25.22 -5.77
C GLY A 4 -31.84 -24.13 -5.16
N PHE A 5 -31.34 -24.31 -3.94
CA PHE A 5 -30.47 -23.34 -3.28
C PHE A 5 -29.13 -23.99 -2.97
N PHE A 6 -28.07 -23.61 -3.70
CA PHE A 6 -26.66 -23.51 -3.22
C PHE A 6 -25.73 -23.17 -4.41
N ARG A 7 -25.90 -22.00 -5.01
CA ARG A 7 -24.87 -21.37 -5.85
C ARG A 7 -24.63 -19.97 -5.32
N ARG A 8 -23.39 -19.72 -4.87
CA ARG A 8 -22.70 -18.41 -4.66
C ARG A 8 -22.06 -18.26 -3.26
N LYS A 9 -21.02 -19.04 -2.95
CA LYS A 9 -20.02 -18.63 -1.93
C LYS A 9 -18.54 -18.93 -2.26
N LYS A 10 -18.22 -19.57 -3.40
CA LYS A 10 -16.82 -19.96 -3.75
C LYS A 10 -15.96 -18.90 -4.46
N LYS A 11 -16.46 -17.68 -4.73
CA LYS A 11 -15.68 -16.66 -5.47
C LYS A 11 -14.79 -15.76 -4.60
N ARG A 12 -15.09 -15.61 -3.30
CA ARG A 12 -14.35 -14.68 -2.40
C ARG A 12 -12.99 -15.21 -1.95
N GLU A 13 -12.85 -16.51 -1.69
CA GLU A 13 -11.55 -17.11 -1.31
C GLU A 13 -10.50 -16.96 -2.42
N LYS A 14 -10.89 -17.22 -3.66
CA LYS A 14 -9.98 -17.09 -4.82
C LYS A 14 -9.47 -15.67 -5.02
N SER A 15 -10.25 -14.63 -4.70
CA SER A 15 -9.82 -13.24 -4.92
C SER A 15 -8.79 -12.78 -3.87
N ARG A 16 -8.91 -13.26 -2.64
CA ARG A 16 -7.92 -12.99 -1.57
C ARG A 16 -6.59 -13.65 -1.87
N GLU A 17 -6.59 -14.91 -2.29
CA GLU A 17 -5.37 -15.62 -2.69
C GLU A 17 -4.68 -14.97 -3.89
N THR A 18 -5.46 -14.51 -4.88
CA THR A 18 -4.87 -13.83 -6.05
C THR A 18 -4.32 -12.45 -5.73
N ALA A 19 -4.91 -11.73 -4.78
CA ALA A 19 -4.36 -10.48 -4.28
C ALA A 19 -3.05 -10.69 -3.50
N CYS A 20 -2.99 -11.67 -2.60
CA CYS A 20 -1.77 -12.06 -1.89
C CYS A 20 -0.64 -12.44 -2.85
N LYS A 21 -0.91 -13.32 -3.83
CA LYS A 21 0.10 -13.74 -4.81
C LYS A 21 0.62 -12.58 -5.67
N ARG A 22 -0.22 -11.59 -5.96
CA ARG A 22 0.21 -10.38 -6.67
C ARG A 22 1.15 -9.53 -5.81
N LEU A 23 0.82 -9.34 -4.54
CA LEU A 23 1.68 -8.64 -3.58
C LEU A 23 3.03 -9.36 -3.43
N GLU A 24 3.02 -10.69 -3.26
CA GLU A 24 4.24 -11.51 -3.20
C GLU A 24 5.11 -11.35 -4.46
N SER A 25 4.52 -11.38 -5.67
CA SER A 25 5.28 -11.21 -6.91
C SER A 25 5.91 -9.82 -7.09
N ILE A 26 5.29 -8.79 -6.50
CA ILE A 26 5.84 -7.43 -6.48
C ILE A 26 7.00 -7.37 -5.49
N LEU A 27 6.85 -8.01 -4.33
CA LEU A 27 7.87 -8.09 -3.29
C LEU A 27 9.09 -8.92 -3.70
N GLU A 28 8.94 -9.93 -4.55
CA GLU A 28 10.05 -10.76 -5.07
C GLU A 28 10.90 -10.03 -6.13
N ARG A 29 10.33 -9.05 -6.84
CA ARG A 29 11.03 -8.26 -7.87
C ARG A 29 11.86 -7.11 -7.28
N ARG A 30 12.55 -7.34 -6.15
CA ARG A 30 13.48 -6.35 -5.57
C ARG A 30 14.63 -6.09 -6.55
N ARG A 31 14.53 -5.00 -7.31
CA ARG A 31 15.72 -4.40 -7.91
C ARG A 31 16.57 -3.87 -6.76
N SER A 32 17.86 -4.17 -6.74
CA SER A 32 18.79 -3.59 -5.78
C SER A 32 18.80 -2.08 -5.99
N VAL A 33 18.10 -1.34 -5.14
CA VAL A 33 18.19 0.12 -5.11
C VAL A 33 19.53 0.42 -4.45
N ALA A 34 20.45 1.02 -5.21
CA ALA A 34 21.72 1.48 -4.65
C ALA A 34 21.39 2.51 -3.57
N VAL A 35 21.69 2.17 -2.31
CA VAL A 35 21.48 3.06 -1.17
C VAL A 35 22.51 4.18 -1.28
N THR A 36 22.09 5.34 -1.76
CA THR A 36 22.96 6.51 -1.96
C THR A 36 23.31 7.18 -0.63
N GLU A 37 22.40 7.19 0.33
CA GLU A 37 22.59 7.80 1.65
C GLU A 37 21.78 7.03 2.71
N ILE A 38 22.38 6.78 3.88
CA ILE A 38 21.70 6.21 5.05
C ILE A 38 21.20 7.39 5.88
N VAL A 39 19.92 7.71 5.75
CA VAL A 39 19.28 8.76 6.54
C VAL A 39 19.17 8.28 7.99
N SER A 40 19.59 9.11 8.95
CA SER A 40 19.48 8.77 10.37
C SER A 40 18.00 8.65 10.77
N LYS A 41 17.68 7.76 11.72
CA LYS A 41 16.28 7.54 12.16
C LYS A 41 15.62 8.82 12.67
N ALA A 42 16.39 9.70 13.32
CA ALA A 42 15.90 10.99 13.81
C ALA A 42 15.54 11.95 12.67
N GLU A 43 16.38 12.06 11.65
CA GLU A 43 16.07 12.85 10.44
C GLU A 43 14.92 12.24 9.65
N PHE A 44 14.79 10.91 9.64
CA PHE A 44 13.64 10.24 9.04
C PHE A 44 12.35 10.59 9.79
N GLU A 45 12.31 10.52 11.12
CA GLU A 45 11.12 10.84 11.89
C GLU A 45 10.68 12.30 11.67
N GLU A 46 11.59 13.27 11.70
CA GLU A 46 11.25 14.68 11.44
C GLU A 46 10.78 14.92 10.00
N ASN A 47 11.41 14.26 9.02
CA ASN A 47 11.03 14.40 7.62
C ASN A 47 9.81 13.56 7.25
N SER A 48 9.49 12.51 8.00
CA SER A 48 8.42 11.57 7.68
C SER A 48 7.06 12.26 7.61
N GLU A 49 6.78 13.19 8.52
CA GLU A 49 5.50 13.92 8.52
C GLU A 49 5.41 14.91 7.35
N LYS A 50 6.51 15.60 7.03
CA LYS A 50 6.59 16.48 5.85
C LYS A 50 6.41 15.69 4.55
N ILE A 51 7.05 14.52 4.45
CA ILE A 51 6.91 13.59 3.32
C ILE A 51 5.47 13.07 3.24
N ARG A 52 4.89 12.67 4.38
CA ARG A 52 3.50 12.21 4.48
C ARG A 52 2.54 13.25 3.91
N GLN A 53 2.63 14.49 4.37
CA GLN A 53 1.75 15.58 3.92
C GLN A 53 1.90 15.89 2.43
N ARG A 54 3.13 15.83 1.89
CA ARG A 54 3.39 15.99 0.46
C ARG A 54 2.75 14.88 -0.36
N ILE A 55 2.91 13.63 0.06
CA ILE A 55 2.30 12.48 -0.62
C ILE A 55 0.78 12.58 -0.56
N VAL A 56 0.20 12.81 0.63
CA VAL A 56 -1.26 12.97 0.80
C VAL A 56 -1.80 14.05 -0.13
N THR A 57 -1.15 15.22 -0.19
CA THR A 57 -1.60 16.32 -1.03
C THR A 57 -1.50 15.96 -2.51
N TRP A 58 -0.34 15.48 -2.97
CA TRP A 58 -0.14 15.12 -4.37
C TRP A 58 -1.12 14.04 -4.84
N VAL A 59 -1.34 13.00 -4.03
CA VAL A 59 -2.26 11.89 -4.36
C VAL A 59 -3.72 12.36 -4.33
N SER A 60 -4.10 13.15 -3.34
CA SER A 60 -5.44 13.75 -3.23
C SER A 60 -5.76 14.59 -4.46
N ASP A 61 -4.83 15.44 -4.90
CA ASP A 61 -4.98 16.28 -6.09
C ASP A 61 -5.01 15.42 -7.37
N ALA A 62 -4.15 14.41 -7.49
CA ALA A 62 -4.05 13.56 -8.67
C ALA A 62 -5.27 12.67 -8.90
N PHE A 63 -5.94 12.26 -7.83
CA PHE A 63 -7.11 11.37 -7.88
C PHE A 63 -8.43 12.08 -7.58
N GLU A 64 -8.40 13.40 -7.36
CA GLU A 64 -9.57 14.23 -7.03
C GLU A 64 -10.38 13.68 -5.84
N VAL A 65 -9.69 13.17 -4.82
CA VAL A 65 -10.30 12.66 -3.58
C VAL A 65 -9.95 13.55 -2.39
N GLY A 66 -10.79 13.56 -1.36
CA GLY A 66 -10.46 14.24 -0.10
C GLY A 66 -9.20 13.67 0.55
N LYS A 67 -8.42 14.53 1.22
CA LYS A 67 -7.14 14.14 1.86
C LYS A 67 -7.34 13.05 2.92
N GLU A 68 -8.48 13.04 3.58
CA GLU A 68 -8.89 12.02 4.55
C GLU A 68 -9.05 10.62 3.95
N ARG A 69 -9.21 10.53 2.62
CA ARG A 69 -9.31 9.27 1.87
C ARG A 69 -7.94 8.75 1.41
N VAL A 70 -6.86 9.48 1.70
CA VAL A 70 -5.49 9.07 1.40
C VAL A 70 -4.78 8.69 2.70
N LYS A 71 -4.40 7.41 2.83
CA LYS A 71 -3.62 6.91 3.96
C LYS A 71 -2.19 6.62 3.53
N VAL A 72 -1.23 7.15 4.28
CA VAL A 72 0.21 6.97 4.03
C VAL A 72 0.87 6.39 5.27
N GLU A 73 1.42 5.19 5.11
CA GLU A 73 2.09 4.41 6.15
C GLU A 73 3.57 4.20 5.77
N PHE A 74 4.42 4.14 6.78
CA PHE A 74 5.86 3.91 6.62
C PHE A 74 6.22 2.61 7.33
N GLU A 75 6.83 1.68 6.62
CA GLU A 75 7.34 0.43 7.18
C GLU A 75 8.84 0.31 6.95
N GLU A 76 9.60 -0.01 8.00
CA GLU A 76 11.04 -0.23 7.93
C GLU A 76 11.33 -1.72 7.72
N HIS A 77 12.05 -2.06 6.65
CA HIS A 77 12.39 -3.44 6.30
C HIS A 77 13.84 -3.55 5.82
N ASN A 78 14.69 -4.25 6.56
CA ASN A 78 16.07 -4.59 6.16
C ASN A 78 16.89 -3.39 5.61
N GLY A 79 16.81 -2.22 6.27
CA GLY A 79 17.54 -1.02 5.85
C GLY A 79 16.86 -0.19 4.76
N TYR A 80 15.60 -0.50 4.41
CA TYR A 80 14.78 0.27 3.48
C TYR A 80 13.50 0.74 4.15
N ILE A 81 12.97 1.86 3.66
CA ILE A 81 11.68 2.39 4.09
C ILE A 81 10.69 2.18 2.95
N VAL A 82 9.65 1.42 3.24
CA VAL A 82 8.53 1.19 2.33
C VAL A 82 7.46 2.20 2.67
N ILE A 83 7.11 3.05 1.70
CA ILE A 83 6.01 4.00 1.83
C ILE A 83 4.78 3.41 1.16
N ILE A 84 3.78 3.07 1.97
CA ILE A 84 2.53 2.45 1.51
C ILE A 84 1.48 3.55 1.42
N THR A 85 0.95 3.79 0.23
CA THR A 85 -0.09 4.80 -0.02
C THR A 85 -1.37 4.11 -0.47
N ASN A 86 -2.46 4.30 0.29
CA ASN A 86 -3.79 3.78 -0.02
C ASN A 86 -4.75 4.93 -0.31
N VAL A 87 -5.54 4.79 -1.38
CA VAL A 87 -6.53 5.78 -1.82
C VAL A 87 -7.91 5.13 -1.83
N LEU A 88 -8.87 5.73 -1.12
CA LEU A 88 -10.26 5.28 -1.11
C LEU A 88 -11.09 6.12 -2.08
N PHE A 89 -11.75 5.47 -3.04
CA PHE A 89 -12.60 6.14 -4.04
C PHE A 89 -14.10 6.16 -3.70
N GLU A 90 -14.53 5.34 -2.73
CA GLU A 90 -15.93 5.25 -2.28
C GLU A 90 -16.29 6.35 -1.28
#